data_AF-A0A356TL86-F1
#
_entry.id   AF-A0A356TL86-F1
#
_cell.length_a   1.000
_cell.length_b   1.000
_cell.length_c   1.000
_cell.angle_alpha   90.00
_cell.angle_beta   90.00
_cell.angle_gamma   90.00
#
_symmetry.space_group_name_H-M   'P 1'
#
loop_
_entity.id
_entity.type
_entity.pdbx_description
1 polymer ?
#
loop_
_entity_poly.entity_id
_entity_poly.type
_entity_poly.pdbx_seq_one_letter_code
_entity_poly.pdbx_strand_id
1 'polypeptide(L)'
;MATPRIERYLRADPDPRLVIELDYVEGTLPREAAQSDLVARLSTLLDKPEGVEIVLDDVIPSRGADYAWTFDALQALATETFDDDQPAGTVSMHVMWLDGHDDDDSADGAVLGLAWANTHVAMYHSTIESSCRGGPVLGAEVCAQAQYLVWLHEVGHTIGLVDNGLPMASDHRDPDMGRHDVSEECIMYWAFEGRAGVDLIRDRILGGSLPDFDDECLADVAAVRDR
;
A
#
# COMPACT_ATOMS: atom_id res chain seq x y z
N MET A 1 -24.25 -0.68 16.31
CA MET A 1 -22.87 -0.14 16.30
C MET A 1 -22.50 0.06 14.85
N ALA A 2 -21.81 1.13 14.48
CA ALA A 2 -21.36 1.32 13.10
C ALA A 2 -20.34 0.23 12.73
N THR A 3 -20.39 -0.27 11.50
CA THR A 3 -19.41 -1.23 10.96
C THR A 3 -18.03 -0.57 10.96
N PRO A 4 -16.98 -1.19 11.56
CA PRO A 4 -15.63 -0.65 11.55
C PRO A 4 -15.11 -0.40 10.12
N ARG A 5 -14.28 0.63 9.91
CA ARG A 5 -13.74 0.99 8.59
C ARG A 5 -13.05 -0.19 7.89
N ILE A 6 -12.28 -0.98 8.63
CA ILE A 6 -11.61 -2.18 8.10
C ILE A 6 -12.61 -3.15 7.47
N GLU A 7 -13.70 -3.47 8.17
CA GLU A 7 -14.75 -4.34 7.62
C GLU A 7 -15.45 -3.69 6.42
N ARG A 8 -15.60 -2.36 6.45
CA ARG A 8 -16.13 -1.56 5.33
C ARG A 8 -15.23 -1.66 4.09
N TYR A 9 -13.91 -1.86 4.20
CA TYR A 9 -13.06 -2.12 3.03
C TYR A 9 -13.28 -3.50 2.42
N LEU A 10 -13.58 -4.51 3.24
CA LEU A 10 -13.63 -5.89 2.79
C LEU A 10 -14.98 -6.29 2.22
N ARG A 11 -16.08 -5.75 2.73
CA ARG A 11 -17.46 -6.21 2.44
C ARG A 11 -18.22 -5.26 1.51
N ALA A 12 -19.24 -5.78 0.80
CA ALA A 12 -20.11 -4.94 -0.03
C ALA A 12 -21.09 -4.09 0.78
N ASP A 13 -21.57 -4.56 1.93
CA ASP A 13 -22.40 -3.77 2.84
C ASP A 13 -21.54 -3.23 3.99
N PRO A 14 -21.55 -1.92 4.29
CA PRO A 14 -22.42 -0.89 3.71
C PRO A 14 -21.87 -0.19 2.46
N ASP A 15 -20.62 -0.47 2.05
CA ASP A 15 -19.96 0.27 0.97
C ASP A 15 -19.63 -0.63 -0.22
N PRO A 16 -20.50 -0.77 -1.23
CA PRO A 16 -20.24 -1.62 -2.38
C PRO A 16 -19.13 -1.07 -3.29
N ARG A 17 -18.68 0.16 -3.07
CA ARG A 17 -17.61 0.84 -3.81
C ARG A 17 -16.43 1.20 -2.90
N LEU A 18 -15.22 1.01 -3.40
CA LEU A 18 -13.98 1.53 -2.82
C LEU A 18 -13.40 2.60 -3.75
N VAL A 19 -13.12 3.78 -3.19
CA VAL A 19 -12.32 4.82 -3.82
C VAL A 19 -10.96 4.87 -3.16
N ILE A 20 -9.91 4.82 -3.98
CA ILE A 20 -8.55 5.14 -3.57
C ILE A 20 -8.29 6.57 -4.03
N GLU A 21 -8.38 7.49 -3.10
CA GLU A 21 -8.07 8.89 -3.32
C GLU A 21 -6.55 9.03 -3.39
N LEU A 22 -6.06 9.53 -4.53
CA LEU A 22 -4.65 9.61 -4.84
C LEU A 22 -4.23 11.06 -5.01
N ASP A 23 -3.64 11.58 -3.95
CA ASP A 23 -2.94 12.87 -3.97
C ASP A 23 -1.49 12.65 -4.34
N TYR A 24 -0.91 13.62 -5.04
CA TYR A 24 0.43 13.43 -5.57
C TYR A 24 1.20 14.72 -5.73
N VAL A 25 2.52 14.64 -5.52
CA VAL A 25 3.42 15.72 -5.92
C VAL A 25 3.55 15.72 -7.45
N GLU A 26 3.54 16.91 -8.07
CA GLU A 26 3.68 17.03 -9.53
C GLU A 26 4.88 16.24 -10.07
N GLY A 27 4.64 15.39 -11.08
CA GLY A 27 5.66 14.54 -11.68
C GLY A 27 5.96 13.23 -10.94
N THR A 28 5.30 12.95 -9.81
CA THR A 28 5.50 11.72 -9.02
C THR A 28 4.43 10.65 -9.22
N LEU A 29 3.43 10.90 -10.07
CA LEU A 29 2.33 9.96 -10.31
C LEU A 29 2.83 8.50 -10.48
N PRO A 30 2.17 7.51 -9.83
CA PRO A 30 2.52 6.12 -10.03
C PRO A 30 2.36 5.72 -11.49
N ARG A 31 3.17 4.79 -11.96
CA ARG A 31 3.05 4.25 -13.32
C ARG A 31 1.64 3.66 -13.53
N GLU A 32 1.08 3.84 -14.72
CA GLU A 32 -0.25 3.32 -15.08
C GLU A 32 -0.39 1.79 -14.85
N ALA A 33 0.69 1.04 -15.09
CA ALA A 33 0.72 -0.40 -14.83
C ALA A 33 0.52 -0.71 -13.34
N ALA A 34 1.22 -0.01 -12.43
CA ALA A 34 1.08 -0.22 -11.00
C ALA A 34 -0.33 0.12 -10.49
N GLN A 35 -0.94 1.19 -11.01
CA GLN A 35 -2.33 1.55 -10.72
C GLN A 35 -3.30 0.46 -11.20
N SER A 36 -3.12 -0.01 -12.43
CA SER A 36 -3.99 -1.03 -13.04
C SER A 36 -3.89 -2.37 -12.31
N ASP A 37 -2.67 -2.79 -11.95
CA ASP A 37 -2.41 -4.03 -11.23
C ASP A 37 -3.00 -3.99 -9.82
N LEU A 38 -2.88 -2.86 -9.11
CA LEU A 38 -3.51 -2.66 -7.80
C LEU A 38 -5.03 -2.76 -7.90
N VAL A 39 -5.67 -2.02 -8.81
CA VAL A 39 -7.14 -2.05 -8.97
C VAL A 39 -7.61 -3.46 -9.33
N ALA A 40 -6.91 -4.14 -10.25
CA ALA A 40 -7.24 -5.52 -10.62
C ALA A 40 -7.13 -6.47 -9.43
N ARG A 41 -6.06 -6.34 -8.63
CA ARG A 41 -5.86 -7.19 -7.46
C ARG A 41 -6.93 -6.97 -6.40
N LEU A 42 -7.21 -5.71 -6.05
CA LEU A 42 -8.22 -5.37 -5.04
C LEU A 42 -9.64 -5.74 -5.48
N SER A 43 -9.95 -5.63 -6.77
CA SER A 43 -11.24 -6.05 -7.33
C SER A 43 -11.49 -7.56 -7.21
N THR A 44 -10.44 -8.38 -7.04
CA THR A 44 -10.55 -9.82 -6.79
C THR A 44 -10.41 -10.19 -5.32
N LEU A 45 -9.76 -9.34 -4.53
CA LEU A 45 -9.54 -9.54 -3.11
C LEU A 45 -10.79 -9.18 -2.29
N LEU A 46 -11.40 -8.03 -2.59
CA LEU A 46 -12.45 -7.38 -1.82
C LEU A 46 -13.83 -7.65 -2.42
N ASP A 47 -14.89 -7.62 -1.60
CA ASP A 47 -16.27 -7.66 -2.08
C ASP A 47 -16.77 -6.22 -2.37
N LYS A 48 -16.49 -5.74 -3.58
CA LYS A 48 -16.85 -4.40 -4.08
C LYS A 48 -17.63 -4.48 -5.40
N PRO A 49 -18.92 -4.84 -5.38
CA PRO A 49 -19.71 -5.06 -6.60
C PRO A 49 -19.94 -3.79 -7.43
N GLU A 50 -19.79 -2.60 -6.84
CA GLU A 50 -19.82 -1.32 -7.56
C GLU A 50 -18.42 -0.83 -7.99
N GLY A 51 -17.38 -1.60 -7.66
CA GLY A 51 -16.02 -1.43 -8.18
C GLY A 51 -15.02 -0.84 -7.19
N VAL A 52 -13.75 -1.00 -7.58
CA VAL A 52 -12.59 -0.34 -6.97
C VAL A 52 -12.03 0.62 -8.01
N GLU A 53 -11.75 1.85 -7.63
CA GLU A 53 -11.14 2.85 -8.51
C GLU A 53 -10.08 3.68 -7.79
N ILE A 54 -9.11 4.17 -8.57
CA ILE A 54 -8.18 5.22 -8.13
C ILE A 54 -8.68 6.54 -8.72
N VAL A 55 -8.86 7.55 -7.87
CA VAL A 55 -9.25 8.90 -8.27
C VAL A 55 -8.10 9.83 -7.96
N LEU A 56 -7.56 10.49 -8.99
CA LEU A 56 -6.60 11.57 -8.80
C LEU A 56 -7.35 12.78 -8.24
N ASP A 57 -6.88 13.33 -7.13
CA ASP A 57 -7.54 14.44 -6.46
C ASP A 57 -6.62 15.68 -6.38
N ASP A 58 -5.87 15.86 -5.30
CA ASP A 58 -5.03 17.03 -5.09
C ASP A 58 -3.61 16.88 -5.67
N VAL A 59 -3.12 17.99 -6.23
CA VAL A 59 -1.71 18.16 -6.59
C VAL A 59 -0.98 18.83 -5.44
N ILE A 60 -0.13 18.06 -4.75
CA ILE A 60 0.65 18.51 -3.62
C ILE A 60 1.87 19.33 -4.11
N PRO A 61 2.12 20.53 -3.57
CA PRO A 61 3.34 21.27 -3.87
C PRO A 61 4.60 20.49 -3.44
N SER A 62 5.53 20.31 -4.37
CA SER A 62 6.83 19.67 -4.11
C SER A 62 7.58 20.36 -2.96
N ARG A 63 8.12 19.57 -2.04
CA ARG A 63 9.04 20.03 -0.99
C ARG A 63 10.51 19.78 -1.31
N GLY A 64 10.77 19.05 -2.41
CA GLY A 64 12.09 18.71 -2.92
C GLY A 64 12.48 17.28 -2.57
N ALA A 65 13.35 16.69 -3.40
CA ALA A 65 13.77 15.29 -3.26
C ALA A 65 14.53 14.97 -1.95
N ASP A 66 15.10 15.98 -1.29
CA ASP A 66 15.85 15.83 -0.02
C ASP A 66 15.00 16.21 1.21
N TYR A 67 13.69 16.44 1.05
CA TYR A 67 12.81 16.72 2.17
C TYR A 67 12.54 15.44 2.97
N ALA A 68 12.79 15.50 4.29
CA ALA A 68 12.47 14.43 5.22
C ALA A 68 11.04 14.62 5.76
N TRP A 69 10.15 13.68 5.43
CA TRP A 69 8.78 13.64 5.93
C TRP A 69 8.76 13.02 7.32
N THR A 70 8.45 13.83 8.33
CA THR A 70 8.16 13.32 9.67
C THR A 70 6.72 12.81 9.74
N PHE A 71 6.44 11.88 10.66
CA PHE A 71 5.07 11.42 10.89
C PHE A 71 4.08 12.57 11.15
N ASP A 72 4.48 13.57 11.94
CA ASP A 72 3.64 14.76 12.21
C ASP A 72 3.34 15.55 10.91
N ALA A 73 4.30 15.65 10.00
CA ALA A 73 4.12 16.31 8.71
C ALA A 73 3.20 15.51 7.78
N LEU A 74 3.34 14.17 7.74
CA LEU A 74 2.45 13.28 7.00
C LEU A 74 1.02 13.34 7.53
N GLN A 75 0.85 13.29 8.86
CA GLN A 75 -0.47 13.38 9.47
C GLN A 75 -1.13 14.74 9.25
N ALA A 76 -0.35 15.83 9.28
CA ALA A 76 -0.87 17.16 8.96
C ALA A 76 -1.32 17.24 7.50
N LEU A 77 -0.50 16.73 6.56
CA LEU A 77 -0.84 16.69 5.15
C LEU A 77 -2.10 15.84 4.90
N ALA A 78 -2.18 14.65 5.50
CA ALA A 78 -3.34 13.79 5.38
C ALA A 78 -4.61 14.39 5.99
N THR A 79 -4.50 15.28 6.98
CA THR A 79 -5.66 16.01 7.51
C THR A 79 -6.10 17.13 6.56
N GLU A 80 -5.16 17.71 5.82
CA GLU A 80 -5.40 18.81 4.88
C GLU A 80 -6.01 18.34 3.57
N THR A 81 -5.60 17.15 3.09
CA THR A 81 -5.89 16.65 1.75
C THR A 81 -6.98 15.58 1.71
N PHE A 82 -7.16 14.79 2.78
CA PHE A 82 -8.09 13.66 2.73
C PHE A 82 -9.58 14.06 2.75
N ASP A 83 -10.31 13.67 1.70
CA ASP A 83 -11.75 13.88 1.54
C ASP A 83 -12.60 12.66 2.00
N ASP A 84 -12.90 12.63 3.31
CA ASP A 84 -13.72 11.56 3.93
C ASP A 84 -15.25 11.77 3.80
N ASP A 85 -15.72 12.72 2.99
CA ASP A 85 -17.14 13.06 2.80
C ASP A 85 -17.79 12.39 1.58
N GLN A 86 -17.33 11.18 1.27
CA GLN A 86 -17.77 10.40 0.13
C GLN A 86 -19.30 10.14 0.10
N PRO A 87 -19.88 9.95 -1.10
CA PRO A 87 -21.27 9.55 -1.22
C PRO A 87 -21.60 8.30 -0.42
N ALA A 88 -22.86 8.19 0.04
CA ALA A 88 -23.33 7.01 0.74
C ALA A 88 -23.06 5.73 -0.09
N GLY A 89 -22.53 4.69 0.58
CA GLY A 89 -22.12 3.45 -0.09
C GLY A 89 -20.69 3.44 -0.61
N THR A 90 -19.89 4.44 -0.28
CA THR A 90 -18.47 4.52 -0.64
C THR A 90 -17.60 4.59 0.61
N VAL A 91 -16.56 3.77 0.63
CA VAL A 91 -15.45 3.90 1.58
C VAL A 91 -14.23 4.39 0.82
N SER A 92 -13.53 5.40 1.36
CA SER A 92 -12.27 5.88 0.80
C SER A 92 -11.04 5.35 1.54
N MET A 93 -9.97 5.18 0.79
CA MET A 93 -8.60 5.01 1.26
C MET A 93 -7.78 6.18 0.74
N HIS A 94 -6.99 6.79 1.61
CA HIS A 94 -6.18 7.96 1.28
C HIS A 94 -4.76 7.52 0.91
N VAL A 95 -4.27 7.95 -0.24
CA VAL A 95 -2.92 7.62 -0.70
C VAL A 95 -2.23 8.89 -1.19
N MET A 96 -1.05 9.17 -0.63
CA MET A 96 -0.22 10.29 -1.04
C MET A 96 1.04 9.79 -1.73
N TRP A 97 1.25 10.20 -2.98
CA TRP A 97 2.48 9.97 -3.73
C TRP A 97 3.43 11.16 -3.59
N LEU A 98 4.50 10.98 -2.83
CA LEU A 98 5.33 12.08 -2.34
C LEU A 98 6.71 12.10 -3.00
N ASP A 99 7.25 13.31 -3.18
CA ASP A 99 8.70 13.50 -3.27
C ASP A 99 9.34 13.48 -1.88
N GLY A 100 10.67 13.56 -1.81
CA GLY A 100 11.37 13.43 -0.53
C GLY A 100 11.54 11.98 -0.09
N HIS A 101 11.79 11.79 1.20
CA HIS A 101 12.03 10.51 1.85
C HIS A 101 11.47 10.52 3.29
N ASP A 102 11.41 9.34 3.92
CA ASP A 102 11.00 9.20 5.32
C ASP A 102 12.07 9.76 6.27
N ASP A 103 11.69 10.34 7.41
CA ASP A 103 12.64 10.91 8.36
C ASP A 103 13.46 9.88 9.15
N ASP A 104 13.02 8.63 9.18
CA ASP A 104 13.76 7.50 9.74
C ASP A 104 14.73 6.83 8.74
N ASP A 105 14.78 7.31 7.48
CA ASP A 105 15.75 6.85 6.48
C ASP A 105 17.20 7.03 6.99
N SER A 106 18.02 6.01 6.77
CA SER A 106 19.41 6.00 7.19
C SER A 106 20.34 5.45 6.10
N ALA A 107 21.63 5.39 6.39
CA ALA A 107 22.59 4.76 5.48
C ALA A 107 22.34 3.25 5.30
N ASP A 108 21.67 2.62 6.27
CA ASP A 108 21.49 1.17 6.34
C ASP A 108 20.10 0.71 5.85
N GLY A 109 19.17 1.64 5.60
CA GLY A 109 17.81 1.32 5.18
C GLY A 109 17.03 2.55 4.74
N ALA A 110 16.07 2.34 3.85
CA ALA A 110 15.12 3.37 3.44
C ALA A 110 13.71 2.78 3.40
N VAL A 111 12.75 3.56 3.86
CA VAL A 111 11.32 3.26 3.86
C VAL A 111 10.75 3.66 2.50
N LEU A 112 9.95 2.78 1.90
CA LEU A 112 9.38 2.97 0.57
C LEU A 112 7.91 3.37 0.62
N GLY A 113 7.20 2.95 1.66
CA GLY A 113 5.83 3.32 1.94
C GLY A 113 5.54 3.24 3.45
N LEU A 114 4.43 3.87 3.86
CA LEU A 114 3.97 3.85 5.24
C LEU A 114 2.45 3.91 5.29
N ALA A 115 1.83 2.92 5.92
CA ALA A 115 0.40 2.90 6.22
C ALA A 115 0.10 3.19 7.71
N TRP A 116 -0.92 4.01 7.97
CA TRP A 116 -1.39 4.26 9.34
C TRP A 116 -2.90 4.49 9.45
N ALA A 117 -3.39 4.36 10.68
CA ALA A 117 -4.80 4.53 11.06
C ALA A 117 -5.80 3.67 10.24
N ASN A 118 -5.32 2.62 9.57
CA ASN A 118 -6.09 1.83 8.61
C ASN A 118 -6.84 2.74 7.62
N THR A 119 -6.24 3.86 7.19
CA THR A 119 -6.87 4.84 6.29
C THR A 119 -5.88 5.44 5.31
N HIS A 120 -4.68 5.80 5.78
CA HIS A 120 -3.74 6.62 5.03
C HIS A 120 -2.51 5.81 4.64
N VAL A 121 -2.03 6.06 3.43
CA VAL A 121 -0.79 5.50 2.88
C VAL A 121 0.05 6.64 2.32
N ALA A 122 1.32 6.69 2.68
CA ALA A 122 2.32 7.54 2.04
C ALA A 122 3.25 6.66 1.19
N MET A 123 3.54 7.09 -0.04
CA MET A 123 4.42 6.38 -0.97
C MET A 123 5.57 7.32 -1.37
N TYR A 124 6.81 6.92 -1.07
CA TYR A 124 7.99 7.75 -1.33
C TYR A 124 8.53 7.50 -2.73
N HIS A 125 7.99 8.23 -3.72
CA HIS A 125 8.30 8.05 -5.14
C HIS A 125 9.80 8.07 -5.41
N SER A 126 10.49 9.10 -4.90
CA SER A 126 11.92 9.30 -5.16
C SER A 126 12.76 8.15 -4.59
N THR A 127 12.39 7.65 -3.40
CA THR A 127 13.06 6.52 -2.75
C THR A 127 12.84 5.23 -3.53
N ILE A 128 11.62 4.94 -3.97
CA ILE A 128 11.30 3.78 -4.82
C ILE A 128 12.10 3.85 -6.14
N GLU A 129 12.06 4.99 -6.84
CA GLU A 129 12.79 5.20 -8.09
C GLU A 129 14.30 4.99 -7.92
N SER A 130 14.89 5.53 -6.85
CA SER A 130 16.32 5.35 -6.56
C SER A 130 16.69 3.88 -6.31
N SER A 131 15.77 3.12 -5.71
CA SER A 131 15.98 1.72 -5.32
C SER A 131 15.89 0.77 -6.52
N CYS A 132 14.96 1.03 -7.44
CA CYS A 132 14.72 0.14 -8.56
C CYS A 132 15.63 0.41 -9.78
N ARG A 133 16.09 1.66 -9.98
CA ARG A 133 16.87 2.07 -11.16
C ARG A 133 18.32 1.57 -11.22
N GLY A 134 18.88 1.11 -10.11
CA GLY A 134 20.31 0.75 -10.00
C GLY A 134 20.74 -0.56 -10.67
N GLY A 135 19.81 -1.36 -11.22
CA GLY A 135 20.09 -2.67 -11.80
C GLY A 135 20.56 -2.64 -13.26
N PRO A 136 21.46 -3.55 -13.70
CA PRO A 136 22.00 -3.57 -15.06
C PRO A 136 20.99 -4.02 -16.14
N VAL A 137 19.85 -4.61 -15.77
CA VAL A 137 18.81 -5.15 -16.68
C VAL A 137 17.43 -4.93 -16.05
N LEU A 138 16.38 -4.72 -16.87
CA LEU A 138 14.96 -4.65 -16.45
C LEU A 138 14.56 -3.50 -15.52
N GLY A 139 15.38 -2.45 -15.34
CA GLY A 139 15.09 -1.38 -14.38
C GLY A 139 13.68 -0.77 -14.48
N ALA A 140 13.15 -0.56 -15.70
CA ALA A 140 11.80 -0.04 -15.88
C ALA A 140 10.69 -1.00 -15.38
N GLU A 141 10.86 -2.30 -15.62
CA GLU A 141 9.94 -3.34 -15.16
C GLU A 141 10.03 -3.49 -13.63
N VAL A 142 11.25 -3.56 -13.10
CA VAL A 142 11.49 -3.61 -11.64
C VAL A 142 10.86 -2.39 -10.95
N CYS A 143 10.96 -1.20 -11.52
CA CYS A 143 10.34 -0.01 -10.96
C CYS A 143 8.81 -0.05 -11.00
N ALA A 144 8.22 -0.58 -12.08
CA ALA A 144 6.76 -0.75 -12.15
C ALA A 144 6.28 -1.74 -11.09
N GLN A 145 6.95 -2.89 -10.95
CA GLN A 145 6.62 -3.90 -9.95
C GLN A 145 6.90 -3.43 -8.52
N ALA A 146 7.96 -2.65 -8.29
CA ALA A 146 8.23 -2.06 -6.99
C ALA A 146 7.12 -1.09 -6.55
N GLN A 147 6.66 -0.21 -7.45
CA GLN A 147 5.54 0.70 -7.12
C GLN A 147 4.27 -0.08 -6.80
N TYR A 148 3.95 -1.13 -7.58
CA TYR A 148 2.77 -1.96 -7.33
C TYR A 148 2.86 -2.73 -6.01
N LEU A 149 3.96 -3.44 -5.77
CA LEU A 149 4.08 -4.38 -4.66
C LEU A 149 4.26 -3.68 -3.32
N VAL A 150 5.04 -2.60 -3.25
CA VAL A 150 5.11 -1.76 -2.03
C VAL A 150 3.72 -1.19 -1.75
N TRP A 151 3.01 -0.69 -2.76
CA TRP A 151 1.66 -0.16 -2.55
C TRP A 151 0.69 -1.25 -2.07
N LEU A 152 0.75 -2.45 -2.64
CA LEU A 152 -0.08 -3.57 -2.22
C LEU A 152 0.19 -3.98 -0.76
N HIS A 153 1.46 -3.94 -0.33
CA HIS A 153 1.86 -4.17 1.07
C HIS A 153 1.22 -3.13 2.01
N GLU A 154 1.34 -1.84 1.70
CA GLU A 154 0.74 -0.77 2.51
C GLU A 154 -0.80 -0.83 2.52
N VAL A 155 -1.40 -1.20 1.40
CA VAL A 155 -2.85 -1.46 1.33
C VAL A 155 -3.23 -2.64 2.21
N GLY A 156 -2.39 -3.68 2.28
CA GLY A 156 -2.56 -4.82 3.18
C GLY A 156 -2.65 -4.40 4.66
N HIS A 157 -1.72 -3.54 5.10
CA HIS A 157 -1.83 -2.90 6.42
C HIS A 157 -3.11 -2.08 6.57
N THR A 158 -3.50 -1.33 5.54
CA THR A 158 -4.68 -0.46 5.58
C THR A 158 -5.99 -1.26 5.72
N ILE A 159 -6.09 -2.42 5.07
CA ILE A 159 -7.23 -3.35 5.24
C ILE A 159 -7.10 -4.24 6.47
N GLY A 160 -6.07 -4.03 7.29
CA GLY A 160 -5.94 -4.58 8.64
C GLY A 160 -5.24 -5.93 8.74
N LEU A 161 -4.60 -6.41 7.67
CA LEU A 161 -3.93 -7.73 7.66
C LEU A 161 -2.84 -7.85 8.71
N VAL A 162 -2.63 -9.09 9.15
CA VAL A 162 -1.61 -9.51 10.13
C VAL A 162 -1.77 -8.80 11.48
N ASP A 163 -2.87 -9.10 12.17
CA ASP A 163 -3.18 -8.59 13.52
C ASP A 163 -3.14 -7.04 13.61
N ASN A 164 -3.47 -6.37 12.51
CA ASN A 164 -3.51 -4.91 12.39
C ASN A 164 -4.94 -4.35 12.35
N GLY A 165 -5.84 -5.04 13.04
CA GLY A 165 -7.27 -4.70 13.15
C GLY A 165 -8.19 -5.76 12.51
N LEU A 166 -7.67 -6.56 11.58
CA LEU A 166 -8.29 -7.81 11.16
C LEU A 166 -7.79 -8.96 12.05
N PRO A 167 -8.67 -9.81 12.61
CA PRO A 167 -8.21 -10.97 13.38
C PRO A 167 -7.65 -12.03 12.44
N MET A 168 -6.51 -12.61 12.81
CA MET A 168 -5.91 -13.69 12.04
C MET A 168 -6.72 -14.99 12.13
N ALA A 169 -6.94 -15.66 11.01
CA ALA A 169 -7.60 -16.97 10.92
C ALA A 169 -6.70 -18.09 11.49
N SER A 170 -5.39 -17.95 11.28
CA SER A 170 -4.31 -18.74 11.90
C SER A 170 -3.13 -17.83 12.20
N ASP A 171 -2.31 -18.17 13.20
CA ASP A 171 -1.14 -17.36 13.52
C ASP A 171 -0.08 -17.48 12.42
N HIS A 172 0.24 -16.35 11.79
CA HIS A 172 1.20 -16.19 10.69
C HIS A 172 2.01 -14.88 10.83
N ARG A 173 1.88 -14.21 11.98
CA ARG A 173 2.59 -12.99 12.30
C ARG A 173 4.06 -13.29 12.60
N ASP A 174 4.95 -12.50 12.03
CA ASP A 174 6.35 -12.52 12.38
C ASP A 174 6.54 -12.03 13.85
N PRO A 175 7.19 -12.84 14.72
CA PRO A 175 7.35 -12.50 16.13
C PRO A 175 8.28 -11.31 16.37
N ASP A 176 9.19 -11.03 15.44
CA ASP A 176 10.20 -9.98 15.54
C ASP A 176 9.81 -8.74 14.72
N MET A 177 9.01 -8.92 13.66
CA MET A 177 8.69 -7.85 12.69
C MET A 177 7.29 -7.28 12.82
N GLY A 178 6.67 -7.32 14.01
CA GLY A 178 5.46 -6.53 14.25
C GLY A 178 4.27 -7.00 13.43
N ARG A 179 3.69 -6.16 12.57
CA ARG A 179 2.45 -6.41 11.81
C ARG A 179 2.71 -7.02 10.43
N HIS A 180 3.75 -7.83 10.34
CA HIS A 180 4.21 -8.45 9.10
C HIS A 180 4.06 -9.95 9.14
N ASP A 181 3.87 -10.54 7.97
CA ASP A 181 3.81 -11.99 7.82
C ASP A 181 5.20 -12.60 8.01
N VAL A 182 5.26 -13.79 8.60
CA VAL A 182 6.50 -14.56 8.80
C VAL A 182 7.02 -15.19 7.49
N SER A 183 6.16 -15.33 6.49
CA SER A 183 6.45 -15.98 5.21
C SER A 183 7.10 -15.02 4.22
N GLU A 184 8.31 -15.34 3.74
CA GLU A 184 8.99 -14.57 2.68
C GLU A 184 8.28 -14.63 1.32
N GLU A 185 7.28 -15.52 1.18
CA GLU A 185 6.45 -15.64 -0.02
C GLU A 185 5.24 -14.71 -0.01
N CYS A 186 4.85 -14.21 1.16
CA CYS A 186 3.72 -13.30 1.31
C CYS A 186 4.14 -11.86 0.98
N ILE A 187 3.26 -11.11 0.30
CA ILE A 187 3.47 -9.67 0.09
C ILE A 187 3.53 -8.90 1.41
N MET A 188 2.92 -9.42 2.48
CA MET A 188 2.99 -8.82 3.83
C MET A 188 4.31 -9.13 4.58
N TYR A 189 5.29 -9.75 3.92
CA TYR A 189 6.63 -9.88 4.48
C TYR A 189 7.30 -8.51 4.65
N TRP A 190 7.92 -8.27 5.81
CA TRP A 190 8.48 -6.98 6.24
C TRP A 190 9.43 -6.34 5.22
N ALA A 191 10.10 -7.14 4.38
CA ALA A 191 11.07 -6.63 3.42
C ALA A 191 10.45 -5.66 2.40
N PHE A 192 9.15 -5.78 2.11
CA PHE A 192 8.45 -4.91 1.14
C PHE A 192 8.21 -3.49 1.64
N GLU A 193 8.38 -3.20 2.93
CA GLU A 193 8.40 -1.82 3.48
C GLU A 193 9.66 -1.05 3.01
N GLY A 194 10.73 -1.76 2.62
CA GLY A 194 12.04 -1.18 2.39
C GLY A 194 12.79 -1.66 1.13
N ARG A 195 14.05 -1.20 1.00
CA ARG A 195 14.92 -1.54 -0.16
C ARG A 195 15.11 -3.04 -0.38
N ALA A 196 15.11 -3.84 0.69
CA ALA A 196 15.25 -5.30 0.62
C ALA A 196 14.17 -5.93 -0.27
N GLY A 197 12.93 -5.42 -0.20
CA GLY A 197 11.83 -5.86 -1.05
C GLY A 197 12.10 -5.61 -2.53
N VAL A 198 12.73 -4.49 -2.89
CA VAL A 198 13.08 -4.20 -4.29
C VAL A 198 14.12 -5.20 -4.84
N ASP A 199 15.05 -5.63 -4.01
CA ASP A 199 16.01 -6.67 -4.39
C ASP A 199 15.31 -8.03 -4.57
N LEU A 200 14.39 -8.39 -3.66
CA LEU A 200 13.54 -9.59 -3.82
C LEU A 200 12.71 -9.55 -5.11
N ILE A 201 12.10 -8.40 -5.44
CA ILE A 201 11.34 -8.20 -6.68
C ILE A 201 12.23 -8.44 -7.90
N ARG A 202 13.46 -7.90 -7.88
CA ARG A 202 14.41 -8.09 -8.98
C ARG A 202 14.72 -9.56 -9.20
N ASP A 203 14.94 -10.32 -8.13
CA ASP A 203 15.22 -11.76 -8.20
C ASP A 203 13.99 -12.55 -8.67
N ARG A 204 12.81 -12.20 -8.17
CA ARG A 204 11.51 -12.83 -8.51
C ARG A 204 11.07 -12.62 -9.95
N ILE A 205 11.33 -11.45 -10.54
CA ILE A 205 11.06 -11.17 -11.96
C ILE A 205 11.86 -12.13 -12.86
N LEU A 206 13.11 -12.45 -12.50
CA LEU A 206 13.93 -13.41 -13.24
C LEU A 206 13.41 -14.85 -13.08
N GLY A 207 12.81 -15.16 -11.93
CA GLY A 207 12.19 -16.45 -11.64
C GLY A 207 10.77 -16.63 -12.23
N GLY A 208 10.12 -15.55 -12.66
CA GLY A 208 8.80 -15.57 -13.28
C GLY A 208 7.61 -15.63 -12.31
N SER A 209 7.81 -15.33 -11.03
CA SER A 209 6.74 -15.30 -10.02
C SER A 209 6.89 -14.09 -9.11
N LEU A 210 5.93 -13.17 -9.17
CA LEU A 210 5.85 -12.04 -8.23
C LEU A 210 5.11 -12.46 -6.95
N PRO A 211 5.42 -11.84 -5.81
CA PRO A 211 4.72 -12.11 -4.55
C PRO A 211 3.28 -11.56 -4.59
N ASP A 212 2.40 -12.20 -3.83
CA ASP A 212 1.02 -11.80 -3.56
C ASP A 212 0.71 -12.15 -2.08
N PHE A 213 -0.49 -11.87 -1.59
CA PHE A 213 -0.98 -12.40 -0.32
C PHE A 213 -0.98 -13.93 -0.36
N ASP A 214 -0.41 -14.55 0.66
CA ASP A 214 -0.41 -16.00 0.82
C ASP A 214 -1.75 -16.53 1.34
N ASP A 215 -1.85 -17.84 1.54
CA ASP A 215 -3.10 -18.51 1.92
C ASP A 215 -3.61 -18.02 3.29
N GLU A 216 -2.71 -17.70 4.21
CA GLU A 216 -3.01 -17.18 5.54
C GLU A 216 -3.58 -15.75 5.48
N CYS A 217 -2.93 -14.82 4.80
CA CYS A 217 -3.50 -13.47 4.57
C CYS A 217 -4.83 -13.53 3.82
N LEU A 218 -4.98 -14.43 2.84
CA LEU A 218 -6.25 -14.60 2.12
C LEU A 218 -7.35 -15.16 3.02
N ALA A 219 -7.01 -16.05 3.96
CA ALA A 219 -7.95 -16.59 4.94
C ALA A 219 -8.47 -15.50 5.88
N ASP A 220 -7.60 -14.58 6.31
CA ASP A 220 -7.99 -13.42 7.13
C ASP A 220 -9.03 -12.55 6.40
N VAL A 221 -8.75 -12.20 5.14
CA VAL A 221 -9.68 -11.42 4.30
C VAL A 221 -11.01 -12.16 4.15
N ALA A 222 -10.97 -13.43 3.76
CA ALA A 222 -12.18 -14.24 3.54
C ALA A 222 -13.03 -14.37 4.81
N ALA A 223 -12.39 -14.50 5.99
CA ALA A 223 -13.07 -14.63 7.27
C ALA A 223 -13.94 -13.41 7.63
N VAL A 224 -13.71 -12.25 7.00
CA VAL A 224 -14.54 -11.03 7.18
C VAL A 224 -15.34 -10.68 5.94
N ARG A 225 -14.75 -10.77 4.74
CA ARG A 225 -15.43 -10.51 3.47
C ARG A 225 -16.68 -11.38 3.30
N ASP A 226 -16.58 -12.66 3.66
CA ASP A 226 -17.62 -13.66 3.36
C ASP A 226 -18.68 -13.81 4.48
N ARG A 227 -18.75 -12.85 5.41
CA ARG A 227 -19.76 -12.79 6.50
C ARG A 227 -21.07 -12.13 6.05
#